data_AF-A0A838QI22-F1
#
_entry.id   AF-A0A838QI22-F1
#
_cell.length_a   1.000
_cell.length_b   1.000
_cell.length_c   1.000
_cell.angle_alpha   90.00
_cell.angle_beta   90.00
_cell.angle_gamma   90.00
#
_symmetry.space_group_name_H-M   'P 1'
#
loop_
_entity.id
_entity.type
_entity.pdbx_description
1 polymer ?
#
loop_
_entity_poly.entity_id
_entity_poly.type
_entity_poly.pdbx_seq_one_letter_code
_entity_poly.pdbx_strand_id
1 'polypeptide(L)'
;MTRIFLALAVFFTLSGQAEAQGLGPAVKYGKWALLAGAIGMNYLAVRAHDRADDVFGALEAQCVDLHERCALGPDGGYADPGIEALYQSSLQYDRRARLWLIGGESALVGSAALFIWELARPKNRPDNIPFEPEVRSLRAGGTGLGVRLAF
;
A
#
# COMPACT_ATOMS: atom_id res chain seq x y z
N MET A 1 18.46 2.14 -13.70
CA MET A 1 18.28 1.75 -12.27
C MET A 1 18.89 2.77 -11.30
N THR A 2 19.99 3.46 -11.64
CA THR A 2 20.69 4.43 -10.78
C THR A 2 19.87 5.69 -10.41
N ARG A 3 18.91 6.10 -11.24
CA ARG A 3 18.09 7.30 -11.00
C ARG A 3 17.02 7.12 -9.91
N ILE A 4 16.55 5.89 -9.68
CA ILE A 4 15.55 5.58 -8.63
C ILE A 4 16.21 5.62 -7.25
N PHE A 5 17.44 5.12 -7.13
CA PHE A 5 18.24 5.21 -5.91
C PHE A 5 18.54 6.66 -5.50
N LEU A 6 18.75 7.54 -6.48
CA LEU A 6 19.01 8.96 -6.24
C LEU A 6 17.76 9.70 -5.73
N ALA A 7 16.58 9.34 -6.24
CA ALA A 7 15.31 9.91 -5.74
C ALA A 7 14.98 9.45 -4.31
N LEU A 8 15.25 8.18 -3.98
CA LEU A 8 15.13 7.65 -2.61
C LEU A 8 16.13 8.33 -1.66
N ALA A 9 17.37 8.56 -2.09
CA ALA A 9 18.38 9.22 -1.27
C ALA A 9 18.03 10.70 -0.96
N VAL A 10 17.46 11.44 -1.92
CA VAL A 10 17.04 12.83 -1.72
C VAL A 10 15.84 12.95 -0.77
N PHE A 11 14.93 11.96 -0.77
CA PHE A 11 13.80 11.95 0.17
C PHE A 11 14.24 11.70 1.63
N PHE A 12 15.35 10.97 1.83
CA PHE A 12 15.94 10.73 3.15
C PHE A 12 16.78 11.91 3.67
N THR A 13 17.30 12.79 2.80
CA THR A 13 18.13 13.94 3.23
C THR A 13 17.33 15.20 3.53
N LEU A 14 16.08 15.30 3.07
CA LEU A 14 15.18 16.43 3.37
C LEU A 14 14.40 16.27 4.69
N SER A 15 14.48 15.11 5.35
CA SER A 15 13.91 14.90 6.69
C SER A 15 14.78 15.59 7.75
N GLY A 16 14.57 16.89 7.91
CA GLY A 16 15.06 17.68 9.04
C GLY A 16 14.72 17.03 10.38
N GLN A 17 15.55 17.36 11.38
CA GLN A 17 15.68 16.66 12.66
C GLN A 17 14.34 16.39 13.34
N ALA A 18 13.88 15.15 13.22
CA ALA A 18 12.68 14.62 13.86
C ALA A 18 12.95 14.22 15.33
N GLU A 19 13.76 15.00 16.07
CA GLU A 19 14.17 14.65 17.44
C GLU A 19 13.05 14.78 18.48
N ALA A 20 11.97 15.52 18.20
CA ALA A 20 10.95 15.82 19.20
C ALA A 20 10.08 14.62 19.66
N GLN A 21 10.25 13.41 19.11
CA GLN A 21 9.38 12.26 19.40
C GLN A 21 10.11 10.94 19.75
N GLY A 22 11.45 10.87 19.72
CA GLY A 22 12.17 9.62 20.03
C GLY A 22 11.88 8.42 19.09
N LEU A 23 11.12 8.64 18.02
CA LEU A 23 10.83 7.64 16.99
C LEU A 23 11.86 7.75 15.86
N GLY A 24 12.48 6.62 15.51
CA GLY A 24 13.35 6.55 14.34
C GLY A 24 12.62 7.01 13.06
N PRO A 25 13.28 7.74 12.15
CA PRO A 25 12.66 8.34 10.96
C PRO A 25 11.97 7.29 10.07
N ALA A 26 12.48 6.06 10.07
CA ALA A 26 11.89 4.94 9.34
C ALA A 26 10.43 4.67 9.68
N VAL A 27 10.00 4.84 10.93
CA VAL A 27 8.61 4.55 11.32
C VAL A 27 7.72 5.77 11.15
N LYS A 28 8.23 6.95 11.52
CA LYS A 28 7.51 8.22 11.39
C LYS A 28 7.05 8.46 9.96
N TYR A 29 7.95 8.22 8.99
CA TYR A 29 7.66 8.41 7.57
C TYR A 29 7.27 7.11 6.86
N GLY A 30 7.81 5.96 7.28
CA GLY A 30 7.56 4.69 6.61
C GLY A 30 6.09 4.27 6.61
N LYS A 31 5.34 4.55 7.69
CA LYS A 31 3.91 4.22 7.75
C LYS A 31 3.11 4.91 6.64
N TRP A 32 3.43 6.17 6.36
CA TRP A 32 2.79 6.97 5.32
C TRP A 32 3.29 6.61 3.93
N ALA A 33 4.60 6.35 3.79
CA ALA A 33 5.17 5.89 2.53
C ALA A 33 4.58 4.54 2.09
N LEU A 34 4.43 3.60 3.02
CA LEU A 34 3.80 2.31 2.76
C LEU A 34 2.30 2.46 2.46
N LEU A 35 1.58 3.34 3.16
CA LEU A 35 0.17 3.61 2.87
C LEU A 35 -0.02 4.19 1.47
N ALA A 36 0.77 5.20 1.10
CA ALA A 36 0.74 5.80 -0.23
C ALA A 36 1.14 4.77 -1.31
N GLY A 37 2.14 3.95 -1.02
CA GLY A 37 2.54 2.82 -1.87
C GLY A 37 1.40 1.83 -2.09
N ALA A 38 0.67 1.46 -1.03
CA ALA A 38 -0.48 0.56 -1.11
C ALA A 38 -1.56 1.12 -2.05
N ILE A 39 -1.92 2.40 -1.89
CA ILE A 39 -2.90 3.08 -2.75
C ILE A 39 -2.43 3.08 -4.21
N GLY A 40 -1.19 3.49 -4.47
CA GLY A 40 -0.64 3.55 -5.81
C GLY A 40 -0.56 2.18 -6.50
N MET A 41 -0.15 1.14 -5.76
CA MET A 41 -0.09 -0.22 -6.29
C MET A 41 -1.48 -0.78 -6.58
N ASN A 42 -2.48 -0.54 -5.71
CA ASN A 42 -3.86 -0.95 -5.98
C ASN A 42 -4.43 -0.25 -7.22
N TYR A 43 -4.15 1.05 -7.40
CA TYR A 43 -4.52 1.74 -8.64
C TYR A 43 -3.88 1.11 -9.88
N LEU A 44 -2.58 0.77 -9.83
CA LEU A 44 -1.91 0.08 -10.92
C LEU A 44 -2.44 -1.33 -11.17
N ALA A 45 -2.88 -2.03 -10.11
CA ALA A 45 -3.53 -3.32 -10.22
C ALA A 45 -4.84 -3.22 -11.01
N VAL A 46 -5.71 -2.27 -10.66
CA VAL A 46 -6.97 -2.00 -11.39
C VAL A 46 -6.69 -1.70 -12.85
N ARG A 47 -5.76 -0.79 -13.14
CA ARG A 47 -5.41 -0.43 -14.53
C ARG A 47 -4.84 -1.59 -15.34
N ALA A 48 -4.16 -2.54 -14.69
CA ALA A 48 -3.68 -3.75 -15.35
C ALA A 48 -4.81 -4.75 -15.57
N HIS A 49 -5.73 -4.86 -14.61
CA HIS A 49 -6.93 -5.70 -14.72
C HIS A 49 -7.85 -5.22 -15.84
N ASP A 50 -8.16 -3.93 -15.91
CA ASP A 50 -8.98 -3.35 -17.00
C ASP A 50 -8.42 -3.71 -18.38
N ARG A 51 -7.09 -3.65 -18.55
CA ARG A 51 -6.44 -4.03 -19.81
C ARG A 51 -6.50 -5.52 -20.09
N ALA A 52 -6.48 -6.36 -19.07
CA ALA A 52 -6.68 -7.80 -19.24
C ALA A 52 -8.09 -8.07 -19.76
N ASP A 53 -9.09 -7.39 -19.19
CA ASP A 53 -10.49 -7.51 -19.57
C ASP A 53 -10.75 -6.96 -20.97
N ASP A 54 -10.19 -5.81 -21.33
CA ASP A 54 -10.31 -5.23 -22.69
C ASP A 54 -9.80 -6.22 -23.75
N VAL A 55 -8.63 -6.82 -23.51
CA VAL A 55 -8.01 -7.78 -24.44
C VAL A 55 -8.80 -9.10 -24.48
N PHE A 56 -9.29 -9.55 -23.33
CA PHE A 56 -10.12 -10.76 -23.27
C PHE A 56 -11.48 -10.54 -23.96
N GLY A 57 -12.11 -9.39 -23.78
CA GLY A 57 -13.33 -9.02 -24.50
C GLY A 57 -13.13 -8.95 -26.02
N ALA A 58 -11.95 -8.51 -26.49
CA ALA A 58 -11.61 -8.54 -27.91
C ALA A 58 -11.43 -9.97 -28.46
N LEU A 59 -10.96 -10.91 -27.63
CA LEU A 59 -10.94 -12.34 -27.95
C LEU A 59 -12.37 -12.90 -28.01
N GLU A 60 -13.17 -12.63 -26.97
CA GLU A 60 -14.54 -13.12 -26.86
C GLU A 60 -15.40 -12.64 -28.05
N ALA A 61 -15.30 -11.36 -28.41
CA ALA A 61 -15.99 -10.80 -29.57
C ALA A 61 -15.66 -11.54 -30.88
N GLN A 62 -14.40 -11.94 -31.08
CA GLN A 62 -14.01 -12.71 -32.27
C GLN A 62 -14.51 -14.15 -32.24
N CYS A 63 -14.52 -14.78 -31.06
CA CYS A 63 -15.07 -16.12 -30.90
C CYS A 63 -16.58 -16.17 -31.10
N VAL A 64 -17.29 -15.11 -30.70
CA VAL A 64 -18.74 -14.99 -30.90
C VAL A 64 -19.06 -14.76 -32.38
N ASP A 65 -18.27 -13.97 -33.10
CA ASP A 65 -18.47 -13.70 -34.54
C ASP A 65 -18.10 -14.91 -35.42
N LEU A 66 -16.97 -15.56 -35.14
CA LEU A 66 -16.43 -16.68 -35.93
C LEU A 66 -15.91 -17.79 -35.00
N HIS A 67 -16.83 -18.68 -34.60
CA HIS A 67 -16.54 -19.75 -33.64
C HIS A 67 -15.38 -20.68 -34.04
N GLU A 68 -15.22 -20.97 -35.34
CA GLU A 68 -14.14 -21.81 -35.91
C GLU A 68 -12.74 -21.29 -35.54
N ARG A 69 -12.56 -19.96 -35.39
CA ARG A 69 -11.27 -19.36 -35.04
C ARG A 69 -10.84 -19.67 -33.61
N CYS A 70 -11.78 -20.06 -32.75
CA CYS A 70 -11.52 -20.39 -31.36
C CYS A 70 -11.46 -21.90 -31.11
N ALA A 71 -11.31 -22.70 -32.17
CA ALA A 71 -10.99 -24.11 -32.06
C ALA A 71 -9.65 -24.31 -31.33
N LEU A 72 -9.62 -25.27 -30.41
CA LEU A 72 -8.41 -25.64 -29.68
C LEU A 72 -7.60 -26.66 -30.48
N GLY A 73 -6.29 -26.50 -30.46
CA GLY A 73 -5.34 -27.49 -30.97
C GLY A 73 -5.16 -28.68 -30.01
N PRO A 74 -4.40 -29.70 -30.43
CA PRO A 74 -4.13 -30.89 -29.61
C PRO A 74 -3.37 -30.56 -28.31
N ASP A 75 -2.63 -29.45 -28.29
CA ASP A 75 -1.88 -28.98 -27.11
C ASP A 75 -2.74 -28.16 -26.13
N GLY A 76 -4.03 -27.94 -26.43
CA GLY A 76 -4.96 -27.18 -25.60
C GLY A 76 -4.88 -25.65 -25.74
N GLY A 77 -3.98 -25.13 -26.58
CA GLY A 77 -3.98 -23.73 -27.03
C GLY A 77 -4.92 -23.49 -28.20
N TYR A 78 -5.18 -22.23 -28.55
CA TYR A 78 -5.98 -21.90 -29.72
C TYR A 78 -5.25 -22.22 -31.02
N ALA A 79 -5.96 -22.80 -31.99
CA ALA A 79 -5.39 -23.14 -33.29
C ALA A 79 -5.11 -21.90 -34.16
N ASP A 80 -5.90 -20.82 -34.01
CA ASP A 80 -5.65 -19.53 -34.64
C ASP A 80 -4.57 -18.77 -33.84
N PRO A 81 -3.43 -18.43 -34.46
CA PRO A 81 -2.31 -17.77 -33.76
C PRO A 81 -2.65 -16.35 -33.30
N GLY A 82 -3.60 -15.66 -33.95
CA GLY A 82 -4.09 -14.35 -33.55
C GLY A 82 -4.95 -14.42 -32.29
N ILE A 83 -5.81 -15.43 -32.18
CA ILE A 83 -6.61 -15.68 -30.96
C ILE A 83 -5.69 -16.09 -29.80
N GLU A 84 -4.73 -16.98 -30.04
CA GLU A 84 -3.75 -17.36 -29.03
C GLU A 84 -2.95 -16.15 -28.53
N ALA A 85 -2.55 -15.23 -29.42
CA ALA A 85 -1.84 -14.03 -29.03
C ALA A 85 -2.67 -13.11 -28.12
N LEU A 86 -3.98 -12.97 -28.37
CA LEU A 86 -4.88 -12.21 -27.49
C LEU A 86 -5.01 -12.87 -26.12
N TYR A 87 -5.18 -14.19 -26.09
CA TYR A 87 -5.24 -14.95 -24.84
C TYR A 87 -3.96 -14.81 -24.01
N GLN A 88 -2.79 -14.99 -24.64
CA GLN A 88 -1.51 -14.82 -23.94
C GLN A 88 -1.30 -13.38 -23.46
N SER A 89 -1.80 -12.39 -24.19
CA SER A 89 -1.74 -10.98 -23.81
C SER A 89 -2.61 -10.69 -22.58
N SER A 90 -3.85 -11.20 -22.53
CA SER A 90 -4.72 -11.05 -21.35
C SER A 90 -4.09 -11.69 -20.10
N LEU A 91 -3.52 -12.90 -20.23
CA LEU A 91 -2.78 -13.55 -19.15
C LEU A 91 -1.56 -12.75 -18.67
N GLN A 92 -0.85 -12.06 -19.58
CA GLN A 92 0.27 -11.19 -19.18
C GLN A 92 -0.19 -9.97 -18.38
N TYR A 93 -1.36 -9.41 -18.68
CA TYR A 93 -1.92 -8.31 -17.92
C TYR A 93 -2.47 -8.79 -16.57
N ASP A 94 -3.14 -9.94 -16.51
CA ASP A 94 -3.59 -10.56 -15.26
C ASP A 94 -2.43 -10.81 -14.29
N ARG A 95 -1.33 -11.41 -14.78
CA ARG A 95 -0.10 -11.61 -13.98
C ARG A 95 0.45 -10.31 -13.42
N ARG A 96 0.43 -9.23 -14.20
CA ARG A 96 0.85 -7.89 -13.75
C ARG A 96 -0.10 -7.33 -12.71
N ALA A 97 -1.41 -7.48 -12.90
CA ALA A 97 -2.43 -7.05 -11.93
C ALA A 97 -2.20 -7.73 -10.57
N ARG A 98 -1.99 -9.05 -10.57
CA ARG A 98 -1.68 -9.82 -9.35
C ARG A 98 -0.42 -9.35 -8.63
N LEU A 99 0.65 -9.07 -9.37
CA LEU A 99 1.89 -8.55 -8.78
C LEU A 99 1.66 -7.21 -8.07
N TRP A 100 0.92 -6.31 -8.71
CA TRP A 100 0.57 -5.02 -8.10
C TRP A 100 -0.34 -5.17 -6.89
N LEU A 101 -1.32 -6.08 -6.94
CA LEU A 101 -2.23 -6.34 -5.83
C LEU A 101 -1.50 -6.91 -4.61
N ILE A 102 -0.66 -7.93 -4.80
CA ILE A 102 0.18 -8.51 -3.73
C ILE A 102 1.10 -7.44 -3.13
N GLY A 103 1.73 -6.62 -3.97
CA GLY A 103 2.55 -5.50 -3.50
C GLY A 103 1.74 -4.49 -2.66
N GLY A 104 0.56 -4.14 -3.13
CA GLY A 104 -0.33 -3.18 -2.46
C GLY A 104 -0.83 -3.68 -1.11
N GLU A 105 -1.28 -4.94 -1.03
CA GLU A 105 -1.69 -5.59 0.22
C GLU A 105 -0.53 -5.70 1.21
N SER A 106 0.65 -6.12 0.73
CA SER A 106 1.85 -6.21 1.56
C SER A 106 2.23 -4.83 2.14
N ALA A 107 2.16 -3.78 1.33
CA ALA A 107 2.42 -2.41 1.78
C ALA A 107 1.37 -1.93 2.79
N LEU A 108 0.08 -2.26 2.59
CA LEU A 108 -0.98 -1.92 3.52
C LEU A 108 -0.79 -2.59 4.89
N VAL A 109 -0.50 -3.90 4.89
CA VAL A 109 -0.17 -4.65 6.11
C VAL A 109 1.04 -4.05 6.82
N GLY A 110 2.10 -3.72 6.07
CA GLY A 110 3.28 -3.07 6.62
C GLY A 110 2.98 -1.70 7.23
N SER A 111 2.14 -0.89 6.58
CA SER A 111 1.68 0.39 7.11
C SER A 111 0.93 0.22 8.44
N ALA A 112 -0.04 -0.70 8.47
CA ALA A 112 -0.81 -1.01 9.67
C ALA A 112 0.09 -1.47 10.83
N ALA A 113 1.06 -2.34 10.55
CA ALA A 113 2.03 -2.79 11.54
C ALA A 113 2.85 -1.63 12.13
N LEU A 114 3.30 -0.67 11.31
CA LEU A 114 4.03 0.50 11.78
C LEU A 114 3.16 1.43 12.64
N PHE A 115 1.88 1.63 12.28
CA PHE A 115 0.95 2.39 13.11
C PHE A 115 0.72 1.72 14.47
N ILE A 116 0.51 0.41 14.50
CA ILE A 116 0.33 -0.35 15.74
C ILE A 116 1.60 -0.26 16.60
N TRP A 117 2.77 -0.42 16.00
CA TRP A 117 4.04 -0.35 16.73
C TRP A 117 4.33 1.04 17.32
N GLU A 118 3.96 2.10 16.61
CA GLU A 118 4.04 3.47 17.14
C GLU A 118 3.05 3.69 18.29
N LEU A 119 1.86 3.11 18.21
CA LEU A 119 0.85 3.23 19.27
C LEU A 119 1.20 2.43 20.52
N ALA A 120 1.75 1.22 20.35
CA ALA A 120 2.04 0.30 21.44
C ALA A 120 3.29 0.68 22.25
N ARG A 121 4.13 1.60 21.75
CA ARG A 121 5.34 1.98 22.48
C ARG A 121 5.05 2.90 23.67
N PRO A 122 5.77 2.72 24.80
CA PRO A 122 5.72 3.68 25.90
C PRO A 122 6.20 5.03 25.38
N LYS A 123 5.34 6.04 25.46
CA LYS A 123 5.73 7.42 25.16
C LYS A 123 6.42 7.98 26.40
N ASN A 124 7.74 8.12 26.34
CA ASN A 124 8.45 8.92 27.34
C ASN A 124 7.93 10.34 27.26
N ARG A 125 7.71 10.95 28.43
CA ARG A 125 7.25 12.32 28.55
C ARG A 125 8.20 13.25 27.76
N PRO A 126 7.69 14.18 26.95
CA PRO A 126 8.53 15.26 26.45
C PRO A 126 9.00 16.11 27.63
N ASP A 127 10.32 16.22 27.83
CA ASP A 127 10.91 16.97 28.96
C ASP A 127 10.59 18.47 28.93
N ASN A 128 9.98 18.96 27.85
CA ASN A 128 9.68 20.37 27.63
C ASN A 128 8.21 20.79 27.91
N ILE A 129 7.36 19.90 28.44
CA ILE A 129 5.97 20.25 28.76
C ILE A 129 5.84 20.53 30.28
N PRO A 130 5.63 21.80 30.69
CA PRO A 130 5.51 22.19 32.11
C PRO A 130 4.14 21.84 32.73
N PHE A 131 3.21 21.36 31.91
CA PHE A 131 1.85 21.00 32.31
C PHE A 131 1.72 19.49 32.45
N GLU A 132 1.33 19.02 33.62
CA GLU A 132 0.97 17.62 33.82
C GLU A 132 -0.53 17.49 33.98
N PRO A 133 -1.23 16.76 33.09
CA PRO A 133 -2.63 16.43 33.32
C PRO A 133 -2.72 15.55 34.55
N GLU A 134 -3.42 16.02 35.58
CA GLU A 134 -3.60 15.32 36.82
C GLU A 134 -5.03 14.81 36.91
N VAL A 135 -5.18 13.48 36.91
CA VAL A 135 -6.48 12.82 37.15
C VAL A 135 -6.52 12.41 38.61
N ARG A 136 -7.40 13.01 39.39
CA ARG A 136 -7.61 12.64 40.80
C ARG A 136 -8.99 12.03 40.99
N SER A 137 -9.07 10.93 41.74
CA SER A 137 -10.37 10.47 42.23
C SER A 137 -10.82 11.40 43.36
N LEU A 138 -12.00 11.98 43.20
CA LEU A 138 -12.62 12.82 44.21
C LEU A 138 -13.41 11.93 45.17
N ARG A 139 -13.43 12.33 46.44
CA ARG A 139 -14.08 11.57 47.54
C ARG A 139 -15.60 11.74 47.49
N ALA A 140 -16.23 11.22 46.42
CA ALA A 140 -17.67 11.04 46.20
C ALA A 140 -17.97 10.25 44.91
N GLY A 141 -16.98 9.55 44.33
CA GLY A 141 -17.12 8.89 43.02
C GLY A 141 -16.94 9.83 41.81
N GLY A 142 -16.53 11.08 42.03
CA GLY A 142 -16.22 12.02 40.96
C GLY A 142 -14.79 11.84 40.42
N THR A 143 -14.60 12.12 39.13
CA THR A 143 -13.25 12.24 38.53
C THR A 143 -12.91 13.71 38.39
N GLY A 144 -11.84 14.15 39.06
CA GLY A 144 -11.29 15.49 38.90
C GLY A 144 -10.23 15.52 37.80
N LEU A 145 -10.33 16.49 36.90
CA LEU A 145 -9.31 16.81 35.90
C LEU A 145 -8.63 18.12 36.29
N GLY A 146 -7.31 18.10 36.49
CA GLY A 146 -6.51 19.27 36.83
C GLY A 146 -5.23 19.34 36.01
N VAL A 147 -4.49 20.44 36.14
CA VAL A 147 -3.17 20.60 35.54
C VAL A 147 -2.18 20.93 36.66
N ARG A 148 -1.15 20.10 36.82
CA ARG A 148 -0.03 20.37 37.74
C ARG A 148 1.06 21.11 36.99
N LEU A 149 1.42 22.28 37.52
CA LEU A 149 2.53 23.10 37.02
C LEU A 149 3.80 22.70 37.77
N ALA A 150 4.81 22.21 37.06
CA ALA A 150 6.14 22.02 37.62
C ALA A 150 6.91 23.34 37.43
N PHE A 151 7.33 23.96 38.52
CA PHE A 151 8.22 25.11 38.58
C PHE A 151 9.53 24.71 39.26
#